data_AF-A0A2S5LGE5-F1
#
_entry.id   AF-A0A2S5LGE5-F1
#
_cell.length_a   1.000
_cell.length_b   1.000
_cell.length_c   1.000
_cell.angle_alpha   90.00
_cell.angle_beta   90.00
_cell.angle_gamma   90.00
#
_symmetry.space_group_name_H-M   'P 1'
#
loop_
_entity.id
_entity.type
_entity.pdbx_description
1 polymer ?
#
loop_
_entity_poly.entity_id
_entity_poly.type
_entity_poly.pdbx_seq_one_letter_code
_entity_poly.pdbx_strand_id
1 'polypeptide(L)'
;TADGKYMATQSDCEAWGFNPDVCKQAIEKARAVVARAAPKSETMFQCEVRFSDCFEAQDGGFSPRPSFCLRPNKGAEPLEVRYLEYESDRMNRKKTKEVRVQ
;
A
#
# COMPACT_ATOMS: atom_id res chain seq x y z
N THR A 1 18.04 12.49 -4.74
CA THR A 1 16.92 12.86 -3.84
C THR A 1 15.65 12.65 -4.63
N ALA A 2 14.82 11.68 -4.25
CA ALA A 2 13.56 11.43 -4.93
C ALA A 2 12.50 12.35 -4.32
N ASP A 3 12.00 13.31 -5.10
CA ASP A 3 11.13 14.40 -4.61
C ASP A 3 9.69 13.96 -4.24
N GLY A 4 9.50 12.69 -3.88
CA GLY A 4 8.19 12.15 -3.53
C GLY A 4 8.05 11.89 -2.04
N LYS A 5 6.80 11.88 -1.57
CA LYS A 5 6.45 11.57 -0.17
C LYS A 5 5.69 10.26 -0.11
N TYR A 6 6.01 9.44 0.88
CA TYR A 6 5.27 8.21 1.15
C TYR A 6 4.04 8.51 1.99
N MET A 7 2.95 7.83 1.65
CA MET A 7 1.66 7.93 2.33
C MET A 7 0.89 6.61 2.18
N ALA A 8 0.04 6.31 3.15
CA ALA A 8 -0.78 5.09 3.16
C ALA A 8 -2.28 5.40 3.13
N THR A 9 -2.67 6.58 3.60
CA THR A 9 -4.07 6.98 3.74
C THR A 9 -4.38 8.27 2.99
N GLN A 10 -5.67 8.54 2.77
CA GLN A 10 -6.14 9.80 2.19
C GLN A 10 -5.77 10.99 3.08
N SER A 11 -5.90 10.84 4.40
CA SER A 11 -5.51 11.88 5.36
C SER A 11 -4.02 12.22 5.28
N ASP A 12 -3.14 11.23 5.13
CA ASP A 12 -1.70 11.48 4.98
C ASP A 12 -1.42 12.25 3.69
N CYS A 13 -2.10 11.88 2.61
CA CYS A 13 -1.96 12.52 1.31
C CYS A 13 -2.42 13.98 1.33
N GLU A 14 -3.60 14.25 1.91
CA GLU A 14 -4.12 15.61 2.04
C GLU A 14 -3.27 16.46 3.00
N ALA A 15 -2.75 15.86 4.08
CA ALA A 15 -1.81 16.53 4.99
C ALA A 15 -0.51 16.96 4.31
N TRP A 16 -0.12 16.27 3.23
CA TRP A 16 1.01 16.66 2.39
C TRP A 16 0.69 17.76 1.36
N GLY A 17 -0.56 18.22 1.30
CA GLY A 17 -1.02 19.31 0.45
C GLY A 17 -1.48 18.88 -0.94
N PHE A 18 -1.73 17.58 -1.16
CA PHE A 18 -2.31 17.10 -2.41
C PHE A 18 -3.83 17.34 -2.45
N ASN A 19 -4.38 17.52 -3.65
CA ASN A 19 -5.82 17.64 -3.84
C ASN A 19 -6.52 16.32 -3.46
N PRO A 20 -7.67 16.35 -2.75
CA PRO A 20 -8.43 15.14 -2.39
C PRO A 20 -8.73 14.19 -3.55
N ASP A 21 -9.04 14.70 -4.74
CA ASP A 21 -9.30 13.87 -5.92
C ASP A 21 -8.03 13.15 -6.40
N VAL A 22 -6.87 13.82 -6.31
CA VAL A 22 -5.57 13.22 -6.61
C VAL A 22 -5.24 12.13 -5.59
N CYS A 23 -5.52 12.37 -4.31
CA CYS A 23 -5.31 11.39 -3.25
C CYS A 23 -6.16 10.15 -3.45
N LYS A 24 -7.45 10.32 -3.74
CA LYS A 24 -8.36 9.21 -4.02
C LYS A 24 -7.88 8.37 -5.22
N GLN A 25 -7.58 9.02 -6.34
CA GLN A 25 -7.09 8.34 -7.54
C GLN A 25 -5.76 7.61 -7.29
N ALA A 26 -4.84 8.21 -6.52
CA ALA A 26 -3.56 7.59 -6.22
C ALA A 26 -3.71 6.34 -5.35
N ILE A 27 -4.61 6.40 -4.35
CA ILE A 27 -4.94 5.24 -3.51
C ILE A 27 -5.55 4.13 -4.35
N GLU A 28 -6.50 4.44 -5.23
CA GLU A 28 -7.14 3.46 -6.11
C GLU A 28 -6.12 2.80 -7.04
N LYS A 29 -5.21 3.60 -7.64
CA LYS A 29 -4.12 3.09 -8.47
C LYS A 29 -3.15 2.21 -7.69
N ALA A 30 -2.72 2.64 -6.50
CA ALA A 30 -1.83 1.86 -5.64
C ALA A 30 -2.48 0.53 -5.22
N ARG A 31 -3.78 0.54 -4.90
CA ARG A 31 -4.54 -0.68 -4.59
C ARG A 31 -4.62 -1.61 -5.80
N ALA A 32 -4.87 -1.08 -6.99
CA ALA A 32 -4.90 -1.87 -8.22
C ALA A 32 -3.54 -2.52 -8.53
N VAL A 33 -2.43 -1.81 -8.29
CA VAL A 33 -1.07 -2.33 -8.42
C VAL A 33 -0.83 -3.48 -7.45
N VAL A 34 -1.13 -3.30 -6.16
CA VAL A 34 -0.96 -4.35 -5.15
C VAL A 34 -1.86 -5.55 -5.41
N ALA A 35 -3.13 -5.36 -5.76
CA ALA A 35 -4.06 -6.45 -6.02
C ALA A 35 -3.61 -7.38 -7.16
N ARG A 36 -2.78 -6.87 -8.09
CA ARG A 36 -2.20 -7.66 -9.19
C ARG A 36 -0.92 -8.38 -8.80
N ALA A 37 -0.11 -7.80 -7.92
CA ALA A 37 1.25 -8.25 -7.66
C ALA A 37 1.42 -9.00 -6.34
N ALA A 38 0.61 -8.68 -5.32
CA ALA A 38 0.72 -9.28 -4.00
C ALA A 38 -0.04 -10.62 -3.93
N PRO A 39 0.36 -11.53 -3.04
CA PRO A 39 -0.40 -12.75 -2.77
C PRO A 39 -1.82 -12.43 -2.31
N LYS A 40 -2.81 -13.04 -2.96
CA LYS A 40 -4.22 -12.93 -2.57
C LYS A 40 -4.56 -13.91 -1.44
N SER A 41 -5.47 -13.50 -0.58
CA SER A 41 -6.08 -14.34 0.46
C SER A 41 -7.60 -14.41 0.27
N GLU A 42 -8.20 -15.54 0.63
CA GLU A 42 -9.66 -15.71 0.48
C GLU A 42 -10.43 -14.95 1.56
N THR A 43 -9.84 -14.85 2.76
CA THR A 43 -10.46 -14.17 3.90
C THR A 43 -9.55 -13.08 4.46
N MET A 44 -10.18 -12.08 5.10
CA MET A 44 -9.45 -11.00 5.77
C MET A 44 -8.47 -11.56 6.81
N PHE A 45 -8.89 -12.56 7.58
CA PHE A 45 -8.04 -13.19 8.61
C PHE A 45 -6.77 -13.80 8.01
N GLN A 46 -6.88 -14.54 6.90
CA GLN A 46 -5.69 -15.10 6.22
C GLN A 46 -4.73 -14.01 5.75
N CYS A 47 -5.27 -12.87 5.30
CA CYS A 47 -4.47 -11.73 4.88
C CYS A 47 -3.73 -11.10 6.07
N GLU A 48 -4.43 -10.81 7.17
CA GLU A 48 -3.87 -10.14 8.36
C GLU A 48 -2.89 -11.02 9.17
N VAL A 49 -2.90 -12.34 8.95
CA VAL A 49 -1.83 -13.21 9.45
C VAL A 49 -0.50 -12.90 8.78
N ARG A 50 -0.52 -12.58 7.48
CA ARG A 50 0.66 -12.36 6.63
C ARG A 50 1.05 -10.90 6.48
N PHE A 51 0.09 -9.98 6.55
CA PHE A 51 0.30 -8.56 6.28
C PHE A 51 -0.25 -7.70 7.40
N SER A 52 0.29 -6.49 7.57
CA SER A 52 -0.09 -5.63 8.70
C SER A 52 -1.49 -5.04 8.60
N ASP A 53 -1.98 -4.84 7.38
CA ASP A 53 -3.27 -4.24 7.07
C ASP A 53 -3.71 -4.73 5.70
N CYS A 54 -5.01 -4.91 5.50
CA CYS A 54 -5.58 -5.53 4.31
C CYS A 54 -6.81 -4.76 3.80
N PHE A 55 -7.16 -5.02 2.55
CA PHE A 55 -8.38 -4.51 1.92
C PHE A 55 -8.97 -5.56 0.99
N GLU A 56 -10.28 -5.50 0.79
CA GLU A 56 -10.97 -6.33 -0.20
C GLU A 56 -10.71 -5.78 -1.61
N ALA A 57 -10.15 -6.62 -2.49
CA ALA A 57 -9.89 -6.26 -3.87
C ALA A 57 -11.19 -6.28 -4.70
N GLN A 58 -11.26 -5.46 -5.75
CA GLN A 58 -12.46 -5.37 -6.60
C GLN A 58 -12.80 -6.69 -7.32
N ASP A 59 -11.82 -7.55 -7.53
CA ASP A 59 -11.99 -8.87 -8.15
C ASP A 59 -12.18 -9.99 -7.12
N GLY A 60 -12.43 -9.63 -5.86
CA GLY A 60 -12.64 -10.54 -4.75
C GLY A 60 -11.33 -10.93 -4.03
N GLY A 61 -11.50 -11.40 -2.80
CA GLY A 61 -10.39 -11.72 -1.91
C GLY A 61 -9.73 -10.49 -1.30
N PHE A 62 -8.68 -10.74 -0.52
CA PHE A 62 -8.01 -9.74 0.30
C PHE A 62 -6.56 -9.59 -0.11
N SER A 63 -6.10 -8.34 -0.16
CA SER A 63 -4.73 -7.94 -0.51
C SER A 63 -4.19 -6.97 0.54
N PRO A 64 -2.87 -6.87 0.72
CA PRO A 64 -2.30 -5.97 1.69
C PRO A 64 -2.54 -4.50 1.33
N ARG A 65 -2.73 -3.64 2.32
CA ARG A 65 -2.90 -2.21 2.06
C ARG A 65 -1.59 -1.59 1.57
N PRO A 66 -1.59 -0.88 0.42
CA PRO A 66 -0.39 -0.22 -0.07
C PRO A 66 -0.01 1.02 0.75
N SER A 67 1.28 1.27 0.81
CA SER A 67 1.85 2.61 0.93
C SER A 67 2.42 3.01 -0.43
N PHE A 68 2.31 4.28 -0.80
CA PHE A 68 2.72 4.75 -2.12
C PHE A 68 3.44 6.09 -2.06
N CYS A 69 4.32 6.33 -3.03
CA CYS A 69 5.09 7.55 -3.15
C CYS A 69 4.52 8.45 -4.25
N LEU A 70 4.10 9.67 -3.90
CA LEU A 70 3.67 10.68 -4.87
C LEU A 70 4.65 11.83 -4.96
N ARG A 71 4.90 12.31 -6.18
CA ARG A 71 5.58 13.57 -6.44
C ARG A 71 4.56 14.70 -6.62
N PRO A 72 4.83 15.90 -6.09
CA PRO A 72 4.09 17.09 -6.49
C PRO A 72 4.23 17.27 -8.01
N ASN A 73 3.17 17.74 -8.67
CA ASN A 73 3.13 18.03 -10.11
C ASN A 73 3.22 16.82 -11.07
N LYS A 74 3.15 15.58 -10.57
CA LYS A 74 3.03 14.37 -11.41
C LYS A 74 1.63 13.73 -11.38
N GLY A 75 0.65 14.44 -10.82
CA GLY A 75 -0.72 13.97 -10.70
C GLY A 75 -0.83 12.78 -9.73
N ALA A 76 -1.81 11.91 -9.99
CA ALA A 76 -2.16 10.78 -9.12
C ALA A 76 -1.35 9.51 -9.39
N GLU A 77 -0.28 9.56 -10.18
CA GLU A 77 0.51 8.38 -10.53
C GLU A 77 1.56 8.07 -9.44
N PRO A 78 1.48 6.92 -8.76
CA PRO A 78 2.51 6.51 -7.81
C PRO A 78 3.85 6.25 -8.49
N LEU A 79 4.93 6.80 -7.94
CA LEU A 79 6.29 6.47 -8.36
C LEU A 79 6.79 5.14 -7.84
N GLU A 80 6.27 4.77 -6.67
CA GLU A 80 6.62 3.55 -5.99
C GLU A 80 5.42 3.12 -5.15
N VAL A 81 5.17 1.82 -5.13
CA VAL A 81 4.14 1.19 -4.31
C VAL A 81 4.81 0.13 -3.45
N ARG A 82 4.46 0.09 -2.17
CA ARG A 82 4.98 -0.84 -1.16
C ARG A 82 3.83 -1.42 -0.35
N TYR A 83 4.07 -2.53 0.33
CA TYR A 83 3.22 -3.02 1.40
C TYR A 83 4.06 -3.60 2.54
N LEU A 84 3.43 -3.82 3.70
CA LEU A 84 4.09 -4.41 4.86
C LEU A 84 3.72 -5.88 5.02
N GLU A 85 4.72 -6.75 4.94
CA GLU A 85 4.59 -8.18 5.20
C GLU A 85 5.21 -8.53 6.55
N TYR A 86 4.57 -9.43 7.28
CA TYR A 86 5.10 -9.94 8.53
C TYR A 86 6.19 -10.98 8.26
N GLU A 87 7.32 -10.80 8.94
CA GLU A 87 8.41 -11.77 8.99
C GLU A 87 8.74 -12.13 10.45
N SER A 88 9.25 -13.34 10.66
CA SER A 88 9.79 -13.74 11.95
C SER A 88 11.28 -13.40 11.99
N ASP A 89 11.72 -12.64 12.98
CA ASP A 89 13.14 -12.39 13.19
C ASP A 89 13.85 -13.62 13.78
N ARG A 90 15.18 -13.55 13.92
CA ARG A 90 15.99 -14.67 14.45
C ARG A 90 15.62 -15.08 15.89
N MET A 91 14.78 -14.32 16.58
CA MET A 91 14.28 -14.59 17.92
C MET A 91 12.77 -14.91 17.92
N ASN A 92 12.21 -15.29 16.76
CA ASN A 92 10.79 -15.61 16.56
C ASN A 92 9.82 -14.46 16.91
N ARG A 93 10.28 -13.20 16.84
CA ARG A 93 9.40 -12.04 17.02
C ARG A 93 8.85 -11.61 15.67
N LYS A 94 7.55 -11.30 15.65
CA LYS A 94 6.85 -10.76 14.48
C LYS A 94 7.33 -9.34 14.22
N LYS A 95 7.92 -9.10 13.05
CA LYS A 95 8.32 -7.77 12.55
C LYS A 95 7.68 -7.51 11.20
N THR A 96 7.51 -6.24 10.86
CA THR A 96 7.05 -5.84 9.52
C THR A 96 8.26 -5.51 8.64
N LYS A 97 8.22 -6.01 7.41
CA LYS A 97 9.16 -5.70 6.34
C LYS A 97 8.42 -5.00 5.21
N GLU A 98 9.03 -3.95 4.67
CA GLU A 98 8.55 -3.30 3.45
C GLU A 98 8.88 -4.16 2.22
N VAL A 99 7.86 -4.46 1.43
CA VAL A 99 7.98 -5.12 0.14
C VAL A 99 7.59 -4.13 -0.94
N ARG A 100 8.51 -3.87 -1.88
CA ARG A 100 8.28 -3.00 -3.03
C ARG A 100 7.61 -3.78 -4.17
N VAL A 101 6.57 -3.20 -4.75
CA VAL A 101 5.91 -3.71 -5.95
C VAL A 101 6.57 -3.08 -7.18
N GLN A 102 6.88 -3.91 -8.19
CA GLN A 102 7.44 -3.49 -9.48
C GLN A 102 6.38 -3.63 -10.58
#